data_AF-A0A2J2HFT6-F1
#
_entry.id   AF-A0A2J2HFT6-F1
#
_cell.length_a   1.000
_cell.length_b   1.000
_cell.length_c   1.000
_cell.angle_alpha   90.00
_cell.angle_beta   90.00
_cell.angle_gamma   90.00
#
_symmetry.space_group_name_H-M   'P 1'
#
loop_
_entity.id
_entity.type
_entity.pdbx_description
1 polymer ?
#
loop_
_entity_poly.entity_id
_entity_poly.type
_entity_poly.pdbx_seq_one_letter_code
_entity_poly.pdbx_strand_id
1 'polypeptide(L)'
;MVGLGGLMVCPRCGLPVKAVYAYEKGSNVYYYAYHGNGRKCYLGPYDYVYATTTHEYIVHGAVDVDRELRYLGDVVAALTKAASLGRLSGKDAVKAVTEALDAIKDLAMILMESGDERVREEVRSAVLNRIEALRRAVTE
;
A
#
# COMPACT_ATOMS: atom_id res chain seq x y z
N MET A 1 9.49 -7.86 16.93
CA MET A 1 8.74 -9.09 16.60
C MET A 1 7.59 -8.69 15.68
N VAL A 2 7.78 -8.75 14.36
CA VAL A 2 6.69 -8.47 13.40
C VAL A 2 5.85 -9.75 13.33
N GLY A 3 4.69 -9.71 13.95
CA GLY A 3 3.87 -10.90 14.18
C GLY A 3 3.31 -11.45 12.88
N LEU A 4 3.76 -12.64 12.49
CA LEU A 4 3.09 -13.51 11.52
C LEU A 4 1.63 -13.87 11.91
N GLY A 5 1.18 -13.47 13.11
CA GLY A 5 -0.15 -13.74 13.67
C GLY A 5 -1.27 -12.80 13.20
N GLY A 6 -1.01 -11.84 12.29
CA GLY A 6 -2.02 -10.88 11.81
C GLY A 6 -2.76 -11.28 10.54
N LEU A 7 -2.27 -12.26 9.78
CA LEU A 7 -2.89 -12.72 8.53
C LEU A 7 -4.10 -13.61 8.82
N MET A 8 -5.26 -13.01 9.14
CA MET A 8 -6.52 -13.76 9.26
C MET A 8 -7.15 -14.06 7.89
N VAL A 9 -6.95 -13.16 6.92
CA VAL A 9 -7.46 -13.26 5.55
C VAL A 9 -6.28 -13.23 4.58
N CYS A 10 -6.29 -14.13 3.60
CA CYS A 10 -5.20 -14.25 2.63
C CYS A 10 -5.22 -13.09 1.64
N PRO A 11 -4.15 -12.28 1.54
CA PRO A 11 -4.10 -11.13 0.63
C PRO A 11 -4.04 -11.56 -0.85
N ARG A 12 -3.78 -12.84 -1.14
CA ARG A 12 -3.76 -13.39 -2.50
C ARG A 12 -5.12 -13.89 -2.99
N CYS A 13 -6.00 -14.35 -2.09
CA CYS A 13 -7.22 -15.04 -2.50
C CYS A 13 -8.46 -14.76 -1.64
N GLY A 14 -8.36 -13.95 -0.59
CA GLY A 14 -9.47 -13.59 0.29
C GLY A 14 -9.94 -14.71 1.23
N LEU A 15 -9.36 -15.92 1.17
CA LEU A 15 -9.74 -17.01 2.05
C LEU A 15 -9.14 -16.86 3.45
N PRO A 16 -9.80 -17.39 4.50
CA PRO A 16 -9.21 -17.49 5.83
C PRO A 16 -7.89 -18.24 5.82
N VAL A 17 -6.91 -17.74 6.55
CA VAL A 17 -5.61 -18.38 6.73
C VAL A 17 -5.66 -19.25 7.98
N LYS A 18 -5.27 -20.51 7.84
CA LYS A 18 -5.14 -21.46 8.96
C LYS A 18 -3.73 -21.44 9.56
N ALA A 19 -2.72 -21.23 8.73
CA ALA A 19 -1.33 -21.13 9.13
C ALA A 19 -0.51 -20.41 8.06
N VAL A 20 0.57 -19.77 8.50
CA VAL A 20 1.63 -19.25 7.62
C VAL A 20 2.90 -20.03 7.90
N TYR A 21 3.53 -20.56 6.85
CA TYR A 21 4.82 -21.24 6.96
C TYR A 21 5.89 -20.48 6.22
N ALA A 22 7.08 -20.46 6.80
CA ALA A 22 8.31 -19.96 6.18
C ALA A 22 9.13 -21.15 5.64
N TYR A 23 9.71 -20.96 4.46
CA TYR A 23 10.59 -21.92 3.81
C TYR A 23 11.87 -21.22 3.41
N GLU A 24 12.99 -21.74 3.91
CA GLU A 24 14.31 -21.28 3.49
C GLU A 24 14.70 -21.95 2.17
N LYS A 25 15.18 -21.14 1.21
CA LYS A 25 15.75 -21.62 -0.05
C LYS A 25 16.95 -20.77 -0.40
N GLY A 26 18.14 -21.34 -0.18
CA GLY A 26 19.39 -20.59 -0.23
C GLY A 26 19.44 -19.55 0.88
N SER A 27 19.73 -18.29 0.52
CA SER A 27 19.74 -17.15 1.45
C SER A 27 18.38 -16.45 1.60
N ASN A 28 17.31 -16.95 0.98
CA ASN A 28 16.00 -16.32 0.98
C ASN A 28 14.99 -17.10 1.82
N VAL A 29 14.12 -16.37 2.52
CA VAL A 29 12.98 -16.91 3.26
C VAL A 29 11.70 -16.60 2.49
N TYR A 30 10.87 -17.61 2.28
CA TYR A 30 9.64 -17.53 1.49
C TYR A 30 8.44 -17.96 2.30
N TYR A 31 7.34 -17.21 2.20
CA TYR A 31 6.15 -17.42 3.00
C TYR A 31 5.00 -17.99 2.18
N TYR A 32 4.21 -18.86 2.81
CA TYR A 32 3.00 -19.44 2.23
C TYR A 32 1.86 -19.41 3.24
N ALA A 33 0.70 -18.91 2.81
CA ALA A 33 -0.55 -19.06 3.54
C ALA A 33 -1.19 -20.40 3.22
N TYR A 34 -1.69 -21.10 4.24
CA TYR A 34 -2.41 -22.37 4.12
C TYR A 34 -3.88 -22.20 4.49
N HIS A 35 -4.79 -22.77 3.69
CA HIS A 35 -6.25 -22.57 3.84
C HIS A 35 -7.00 -23.86 4.25
N GLY A 36 -6.32 -25.01 4.27
CA GLY A 36 -6.92 -26.35 4.44
C GLY A 36 -7.04 -27.11 3.12
N ASN A 37 -7.32 -28.41 3.20
CA ASN A 37 -7.47 -29.34 2.05
C ASN A 37 -6.28 -29.28 1.07
N GLY A 38 -5.06 -29.08 1.57
CA GLY A 38 -3.86 -28.97 0.74
C GLY A 38 -3.71 -27.66 -0.04
N ARG A 39 -4.68 -26.74 0.03
CA ARG A 39 -4.62 -25.45 -0.66
C ARG A 39 -3.68 -24.50 0.08
N LYS A 40 -2.70 -23.96 -0.66
CA LYS A 40 -1.78 -22.93 -0.19
C LYS A 40 -1.60 -21.82 -1.22
N CYS A 41 -1.36 -20.60 -0.75
CA CYS A 41 -0.99 -19.44 -1.57
C CYS A 41 0.42 -19.00 -1.23
N TYR A 42 1.27 -18.86 -2.25
CA TYR A 42 2.58 -18.23 -2.10
C TYR A 42 2.41 -16.74 -1.80
N LEU A 43 3.05 -16.27 -0.73
CA LEU A 43 3.02 -14.87 -0.30
C LEU A 43 4.28 -14.10 -0.71
N GLY A 44 5.35 -14.76 -1.16
CA GLY A 44 6.62 -14.07 -1.40
C GLY A 44 7.56 -14.13 -0.21
N PRO A 45 8.78 -13.56 -0.35
CA PRO A 45 9.63 -13.20 0.80
C PRO A 45 9.04 -11.99 1.54
N TYR A 46 9.65 -11.60 2.66
CA TYR A 46 9.30 -10.33 3.31
C TYR A 46 9.66 -9.17 2.37
N ASP A 47 10.94 -9.12 1.94
CA ASP A 47 11.45 -8.17 0.95
C ASP A 47 12.01 -8.89 -0.27
N TYR A 48 11.70 -8.40 -1.47
CA TYR A 48 12.30 -8.88 -2.71
C TYR A 48 13.62 -8.15 -2.96
N VAL A 49 14.75 -8.79 -2.61
CA VAL A 49 16.10 -8.21 -2.77
C VAL A 49 16.39 -7.81 -4.22
N TYR A 50 16.20 -8.73 -5.17
CA TYR A 50 16.54 -8.48 -6.57
C TYR A 50 15.62 -7.44 -7.22
N ALA A 51 14.30 -7.52 -6.97
CA ALA A 51 13.36 -6.54 -7.50
C ALA A 51 13.64 -5.13 -6.96
N THR A 52 13.98 -5.02 -5.66
CA THR A 52 14.29 -3.75 -5.00
C THR A 52 15.54 -3.07 -5.57
N THR A 53 16.50 -3.82 -6.11
CA THR A 53 17.80 -3.28 -6.55
C THR A 53 17.68 -2.18 -7.62
N THR A 54 16.63 -2.22 -8.44
CA THR A 54 16.38 -1.25 -9.51
C THR A 54 15.27 -0.25 -9.19
N HIS A 55 14.72 -0.29 -7.97
CA HIS A 55 13.65 0.60 -7.53
C HIS A 55 14.19 1.61 -6.51
N GLU A 56 13.55 2.77 -6.43
CA GLU A 56 13.83 3.77 -5.39
C GLU A 56 13.18 3.41 -4.04
N TYR A 57 12.53 2.25 -3.95
CA TYR A 57 11.82 1.75 -2.78
C TYR A 57 11.86 0.22 -2.71
N ILE A 58 11.52 -0.32 -1.53
CA ILE A 58 11.56 -1.76 -1.27
C ILE A 58 10.29 -2.41 -1.80
N VAL A 59 10.45 -3.47 -2.59
CA VAL A 59 9.32 -4.29 -3.03
C VAL A 59 9.09 -5.39 -2.02
N HIS A 60 7.92 -5.41 -1.39
CA HIS A 60 7.52 -6.35 -0.36
C HIS A 60 6.66 -7.52 -0.89
N GLY A 61 6.78 -8.69 -0.26
CA GLY A 61 5.84 -9.78 -0.48
C GLY A 61 4.49 -9.54 0.18
N ALA A 62 3.49 -10.33 -0.21
CA ALA A 62 2.15 -10.33 0.38
C ALA A 62 2.13 -10.86 1.82
N VAL A 63 3.27 -11.27 2.38
CA VAL A 63 3.38 -11.60 3.79
C VAL A 63 3.41 -10.33 4.66
N ASP A 64 3.91 -9.21 4.12
CA ASP A 64 3.77 -7.91 4.77
C ASP A 64 2.36 -7.37 4.46
N VAL A 65 1.50 -7.37 5.48
CA VAL A 65 0.09 -6.94 5.37
C VAL A 65 -0.08 -5.44 5.28
N ASP A 66 0.96 -4.67 5.60
CA ASP A 66 0.94 -3.21 5.54
C ASP A 66 1.62 -2.68 4.26
N ARG A 67 2.07 -3.57 3.36
CA ARG A 67 2.88 -3.20 2.20
C ARG A 67 2.22 -2.15 1.32
N GLU A 68 0.89 -2.18 1.14
CA GLU A 68 0.19 -1.18 0.32
C GLU A 68 0.30 0.23 0.94
N LEU A 69 0.25 0.33 2.27
CA LEU A 69 0.46 1.60 2.98
C LEU A 69 1.92 2.07 2.88
N ARG A 70 2.87 1.13 2.97
CA ARG A 70 4.31 1.44 2.77
C ARG A 70 4.57 1.95 1.36
N TYR A 71 4.03 1.27 0.34
CA TYR A 71 4.18 1.68 -1.05
C TYR A 71 3.65 3.08 -1.33
N LEU A 72 2.53 3.48 -0.70
CA LEU A 72 2.04 4.85 -0.85
C LEU A 72 3.09 5.87 -0.39
N GLY A 73 3.66 5.68 0.80
CA GLY A 73 4.71 6.57 1.32
C GLY A 73 5.98 6.55 0.47
N ASP A 74 6.41 5.36 0.07
CA ASP A 74 7.62 5.13 -0.72
C ASP A 74 7.54 5.75 -2.12
N VAL A 75 6.39 5.64 -2.79
CA VAL A 75 6.16 6.26 -4.11
C VAL A 75 6.17 7.78 -3.99
N VAL A 76 5.53 8.35 -2.98
CA VAL A 76 5.55 9.80 -2.73
C VAL A 76 6.97 10.29 -2.45
N ALA A 77 7.77 9.52 -1.68
CA ALA A 77 9.17 9.85 -1.43
C ALA A 77 10.01 9.81 -2.71
N ALA A 78 9.82 8.79 -3.56
CA ALA A 78 10.49 8.67 -4.84
C ALA A 78 10.15 9.83 -5.80
N LEU A 79 8.87 10.21 -5.88
CA LEU A 79 8.43 11.38 -6.67
C LEU A 79 9.03 12.68 -6.13
N THR A 80 9.05 12.86 -4.81
CA THR A 80 9.65 14.03 -4.15
C THR A 80 11.14 14.14 -4.50
N LYS A 81 11.88 13.03 -4.45
CA LYS A 81 13.29 12.97 -4.85
C LYS A 81 13.47 13.25 -6.34
N ALA A 82 12.61 12.72 -7.20
CA ALA A 82 12.67 12.99 -8.63
C ALA A 82 12.46 14.48 -8.95
N ALA A 83 11.50 15.12 -8.27
CA ALA A 83 11.23 16.56 -8.40
C ALA A 83 12.42 17.41 -7.93
N SER A 84 13.01 17.09 -6.76
CA SER A 84 14.15 17.86 -6.23
C SER A 84 15.41 17.76 -7.11
N LEU A 85 15.56 16.66 -7.86
CA LEU A 85 16.64 16.44 -8.82
C LEU A 85 16.32 16.98 -10.23
N GLY A 86 15.16 17.62 -10.44
CA GLY A 86 14.73 18.10 -11.76
C GLY A 86 14.42 16.98 -12.77
N ARG A 87 14.23 15.73 -12.30
CA ARG A 87 13.88 14.58 -13.14
C ARG A 87 12.37 14.45 -13.37
N LEU A 88 11.57 15.22 -12.65
CA LEU A 88 10.13 15.33 -12.83
C LEU A 88 9.81 16.73 -13.36
N SER A 89 9.25 16.83 -14.56
CA SER A 89 8.85 18.12 -15.13
C SER A 89 7.70 18.73 -14.32
N GLY A 90 7.53 20.06 -14.38
CA GLY A 90 6.40 20.72 -13.70
C GLY A 90 5.05 20.16 -14.13
N LYS A 91 4.87 19.84 -15.42
CA LYS A 91 3.65 19.23 -15.95
C LYS A 91 3.42 17.82 -15.37
N ASP A 92 4.46 17.00 -15.30
CA ASP A 92 4.35 15.64 -14.77
C ASP A 92 4.14 15.65 -13.25
N ALA A 93 4.73 16.61 -12.54
CA ALA A 93 4.50 16.81 -11.11
C ALA A 93 3.04 17.18 -10.83
N VAL A 94 2.48 18.14 -11.57
CA VAL A 94 1.06 18.52 -11.46
C VAL A 94 0.16 17.31 -11.77
N LYS A 95 0.46 16.57 -12.84
CA LYS A 95 -0.28 15.34 -13.18
C LYS A 95 -0.25 14.32 -12.05
N ALA A 96 0.93 14.02 -11.49
CA ALA A 96 1.08 13.05 -10.41
C ALA A 96 0.27 13.43 -9.16
N VAL A 97 0.28 14.72 -8.78
CA VAL A 97 -0.49 15.21 -7.63
C VAL A 97 -2.00 15.11 -7.90
N THR A 98 -2.47 15.48 -9.09
CA THR A 98 -3.89 15.37 -9.45
C THR A 98 -4.37 13.91 -9.42
N GLU A 99 -3.61 12.99 -10.03
CA GLU A 99 -3.95 11.55 -10.02
C GLU A 99 -3.98 10.99 -8.59
N ALA A 100 -3.04 11.41 -7.73
CA ALA A 100 -3.04 11.02 -6.33
C ALA A 100 -4.27 11.54 -5.56
N LEU A 101 -4.68 12.79 -5.79
CA LEU A 101 -5.86 13.37 -5.16
C LEU A 101 -7.15 12.65 -5.59
N ASP A 102 -7.28 12.31 -6.87
CA ASP A 102 -8.43 11.56 -7.38
C ASP A 102 -8.48 10.15 -6.78
N ALA A 103 -7.34 9.44 -6.72
CA ALA A 103 -7.26 8.12 -6.10
C ALA A 103 -7.59 8.14 -4.60
N ILE A 104 -7.12 9.16 -3.87
CA ILE A 104 -7.45 9.34 -2.45
C ILE A 104 -8.94 9.63 -2.27
N LYS A 105 -9.54 10.44 -3.15
CA LYS A 105 -10.97 10.73 -3.12
C LYS A 105 -11.78 9.44 -3.34
N ASP A 106 -11.42 8.62 -4.31
CA ASP A 106 -12.10 7.35 -4.59
C ASP A 106 -12.03 6.40 -3.39
N LEU A 107 -10.85 6.28 -2.77
CA LEU A 107 -10.70 5.52 -1.52
C LEU A 107 -11.58 6.09 -0.40
N ALA A 108 -11.61 7.41 -0.23
CA ALA A 108 -12.44 8.05 0.79
C ALA A 108 -13.93 7.78 0.56
N MET A 109 -14.42 7.79 -0.68
CA MET A 109 -15.82 7.45 -0.99
C MET A 109 -16.16 6.01 -0.60
N ILE A 110 -15.29 5.05 -0.93
CA ILE A 110 -15.48 3.65 -0.53
C ILE A 110 -15.52 3.51 0.99
N LEU A 111 -14.63 4.19 1.72
CA LEU A 111 -14.62 4.16 3.19
C LEU A 111 -15.86 4.84 3.79
N MET A 112 -16.38 5.89 3.16
CA MET A 112 -17.63 6.53 3.59
C MET A 112 -18.83 5.60 3.43
N GLU A 113 -18.86 4.78 2.37
CA GLU A 113 -19.93 3.82 2.11
C GLU A 113 -19.85 2.60 3.05
N SER A 114 -18.64 2.03 3.21
CA SER A 114 -18.42 0.75 3.89
C SER A 114 -18.02 0.85 5.36
N GLY A 115 -17.48 1.99 5.79
CA GLY A 115 -16.98 2.20 7.15
C GLY A 115 -18.09 2.38 8.18
N ASP A 116 -17.75 2.13 9.45
CA ASP A 116 -18.61 2.50 10.57
C ASP A 116 -18.65 4.03 10.79
N GLU A 117 -19.50 4.50 11.71
CA GLU A 117 -19.69 5.94 11.95
C GLU A 117 -18.38 6.64 12.34
N ARG A 118 -17.52 5.98 13.12
CA ARG A 118 -16.25 6.54 13.53
C ARG A 118 -15.31 6.70 12.33
N VAL A 119 -15.19 5.67 11.49
CA VAL A 119 -14.38 5.74 10.26
C VAL A 119 -14.89 6.84 9.35
N ARG A 120 -16.21 6.98 9.19
CA ARG A 120 -16.83 8.04 8.37
C ARG A 120 -16.49 9.43 8.90
N GLU A 121 -16.57 9.64 10.21
CA GLU A 121 -16.23 10.92 10.84
C GLU A 121 -14.75 11.26 10.67
N GLU A 122 -13.86 10.29 10.88
CA GLU A 122 -12.42 10.45 10.67
C GLU A 122 -12.10 10.75 9.19
N VAL A 123 -12.68 10.02 8.24
CA VAL A 123 -12.47 10.27 6.79
C VAL A 123 -12.97 11.66 6.39
N ARG A 124 -14.15 12.06 6.86
CA ARG A 124 -14.70 13.38 6.55
C ARG A 124 -13.81 14.50 7.09
N SER A 125 -13.45 14.43 8.38
CA SER A 125 -12.69 15.48 9.06
C SER A 125 -11.23 15.55 8.62
N ALA A 126 -10.57 14.40 8.43
CA ALA A 126 -9.14 14.33 8.16
C ALA A 126 -8.80 14.33 6.66
N VAL A 127 -9.68 13.86 5.78
CA VAL A 127 -9.37 13.69 4.35
C VAL A 127 -10.18 14.66 3.49
N LEU A 128 -11.51 14.55 3.51
CA LEU A 128 -12.36 15.31 2.58
C LEU A 128 -12.24 16.83 2.78
N ASN A 129 -12.23 17.30 4.04
CA ASN A 129 -12.04 18.72 4.35
C ASN A 129 -10.70 19.26 3.83
N ARG A 130 -9.63 18.46 3.87
CA ARG A 130 -8.31 18.86 3.35
C ARG A 130 -8.29 18.90 1.83
N ILE A 131 -8.95 17.94 1.17
CA ILE A 131 -9.09 17.95 -0.30
C ILE A 131 -9.86 19.21 -0.75
N GLU A 132 -10.93 19.58 -0.06
CA GLU A 132 -11.68 20.81 -0.35
C GLU A 132 -10.85 22.08 -0.14
N ALA A 133 -10.09 22.15 0.95
CA ALA A 133 -9.19 23.27 1.21
C ALA A 133 -8.13 23.42 0.11
N LEU A 134 -7.53 22.31 -0.34
CA LEU A 134 -6.57 22.31 -1.44
C LEU A 134 -7.21 22.76 -2.76
N ARG A 135 -8.44 22.30 -3.07
CA ARG A 135 -9.15 22.74 -4.28
C ARG A 135 -9.36 24.25 -4.30
N ARG A 136 -9.79 24.85 -3.19
CA ARG A 136 -10.00 26.30 -3.08
C ARG A 136 -8.72 27.09 -3.29
N ALA A 137 -7.63 26.66 -2.64
CA ALA A 137 -6.32 27.32 -2.76
C ALA A 137 -5.70 27.27 -4.17
N VAL A 138 -6.18 26.39 -5.06
CA VAL A 138 -5.72 26.28 -6.45
C VAL A 138 -6.63 27.04 -7.42
N THR A 139 -7.85 27.38 -7.02
CA THR A 139 -8.83 28.13 -7.83
C THR A 139 -8.85 29.65 -7.56
N GLU A 140 -8.19 30.10 -6.51
CA GLU A 140 -7.96 31.51 -6.16
C GLU A 140 -6.58 31.99 -6.63
#